data_AF-A0AB73T682-F1
#
_entry.id   AF-A0AB73T682-F1
#
_cell.length_a   1.000
_cell.length_b   1.000
_cell.length_c   1.000
_cell.angle_alpha   90.00
_cell.angle_beta   90.00
_cell.angle_gamma   90.00
#
_symmetry.space_group_name_H-M   'P 1'
#
loop_
_entity.id
_entity.type
_entity.pdbx_description
1 polymer ?
#
loop_
_entity_poly.entity_id
_entity_poly.type
_entity_poly.pdbx_seq_one_letter_code
_entity_poly.pdbx_strand_id
1 'polypeptide(L)'
;MTKGLAILLMVILHLFCRKGADVYGTPLLWVNKTTPLIYYLGFFSEICVPLYSICAGYAQYLLSERRYIERRRNLHRMWRLLCNYWIVLILFCFLGMLLPSDGSMPGSLIKFLKSIMLIHSYNGAWWFLNTYIILIMIPYRVLFCGVDKINSYLGLCFCLILQIICFFADKVAIPFGTNMTQPILAFVWKEMVNLIWLLPYFWAGAFLCKGSIIDKTYLFFEKYIGKYTKLVLCIIFFCLFAGVSAVHKAILMPTVAVIMFLLFNCWKKGNTVEKFFCS
;
A
#
# COMPACT_ATOMS: atom_id res chain seq x y z
N MET A 1 0.07 14.38 -0.67
CA MET A 1 -1.23 14.07 -0.02
C MET A 1 -1.61 12.59 -0.06
N THR A 2 -1.78 11.95 -1.23
CA THR A 2 -2.31 10.55 -1.29
C THR A 2 -1.45 9.50 -0.58
N LYS A 3 -0.12 9.71 -0.50
CA LYS A 3 0.77 8.89 0.34
C LYS A 3 0.45 8.97 1.83
N GLY A 4 0.09 10.15 2.33
CA GLY A 4 -0.32 10.33 3.72
C GLY A 4 -1.65 9.63 4.01
N LEU A 5 -2.60 9.66 3.07
CA LEU A 5 -3.82 8.85 3.16
C LEU A 5 -3.50 7.36 3.26
N ALA A 6 -2.58 6.85 2.42
CA ALA A 6 -2.19 5.45 2.48
C ALA A 6 -1.55 5.06 3.83
N ILE A 7 -0.72 5.93 4.42
CA ILE A 7 -0.13 5.72 5.76
C ILE A 7 -1.22 5.74 6.84
N LEU A 8 -2.18 6.67 6.76
CA LEU A 8 -3.32 6.71 7.69
C LEU A 8 -4.14 5.42 7.62
N LEU A 9 -4.45 4.95 6.41
CA LEU A 9 -5.15 3.68 6.20
C LEU A 9 -4.35 2.49 6.76
N MET A 10 -3.02 2.48 6.60
CA MET A 10 -2.17 1.45 7.20
C MET A 10 -2.31 1.40 8.73
N VAL A 11 -2.33 2.56 9.39
CA VAL A 11 -2.54 2.64 10.86
C VAL A 11 -3.94 2.14 11.23
N ILE A 12 -4.98 2.58 10.51
CA ILE A 12 -6.38 2.17 10.74
C ILE A 12 -6.54 0.65 10.57
N LEU A 13 -5.94 0.07 9.53
CA LEU A 13 -5.94 -1.36 9.28
C LEU A 13 -5.40 -2.14 10.49
N HIS A 14 -4.19 -1.80 10.96
CA HIS A 14 -3.52 -2.56 12.01
C HIS A 14 -4.14 -2.36 13.41
N LEU A 15 -4.80 -1.23 13.65
CA LEU A 15 -5.51 -0.98 14.91
C LEU A 15 -6.89 -1.63 14.93
N PHE A 16 -7.65 -1.55 13.84
CA PHE A 16 -9.09 -1.81 13.87
C PHE A 16 -9.54 -3.04 13.09
N CYS A 17 -8.71 -3.63 12.22
CA CYS A 17 -9.06 -4.87 11.51
C CYS A 17 -8.86 -6.10 12.40
N ARG A 18 -9.62 -6.14 13.50
CA ARG A 18 -9.61 -7.20 14.51
C ARG A 18 -11.03 -7.70 14.79
N LYS A 19 -11.16 -8.97 15.16
CA LYS A 19 -12.44 -9.62 15.48
C LYS A 19 -12.29 -10.49 16.73
N GLY A 20 -13.40 -10.75 17.41
CA GLY A 20 -13.47 -11.63 18.57
C GLY A 20 -12.57 -11.18 19.72
N ALA A 21 -11.80 -12.11 20.28
CA ALA A 21 -10.92 -11.85 21.42
C ALA A 21 -9.73 -10.94 21.09
N ASP A 22 -9.39 -10.76 19.80
CA ASP A 22 -8.25 -9.95 19.36
C ASP A 22 -8.57 -8.45 19.26
N VAL A 23 -9.81 -8.06 19.57
CA VAL A 23 -10.26 -6.66 19.53
C VAL A 23 -9.62 -5.88 20.67
N TYR A 24 -8.96 -4.78 20.32
CA TYR A 24 -8.40 -3.87 21.34
C TYR A 24 -9.50 -3.08 22.04
N GLY A 25 -9.48 -3.11 23.37
CA GLY A 25 -10.44 -2.39 24.21
C GLY A 25 -11.88 -2.88 24.03
N THR A 26 -12.84 -2.03 24.42
CA THR A 26 -14.28 -2.31 24.33
C THR A 26 -14.95 -1.35 23.34
N PRO A 27 -15.11 -1.72 22.06
CA PRO A 27 -15.84 -0.92 21.08
C PRO A 27 -17.26 -0.60 21.54
N LEU A 28 -17.70 0.62 21.25
CA LEU A 28 -19.05 1.10 21.59
C LEU A 28 -20.16 0.40 20.80
N LEU A 29 -19.87 0.06 19.53
CA LEU A 29 -20.85 -0.49 18.60
C LEU A 29 -20.37 -1.83 18.04
N TRP A 30 -21.20 -2.85 18.23
CA TRP A 30 -20.99 -4.20 17.73
C TRP A 30 -22.07 -4.55 16.71
N VAL A 31 -21.65 -5.06 15.56
CA VAL A 31 -22.58 -5.52 14.51
C VAL A 31 -23.08 -6.93 14.84
N ASN A 32 -22.22 -7.74 15.45
CA ASN A 32 -22.55 -9.05 15.99
C ASN A 32 -21.61 -9.37 17.18
N LYS A 33 -21.75 -10.57 17.77
CA LYS A 33 -20.98 -10.99 18.95
C LYS A 33 -19.46 -10.91 18.80
N THR A 34 -18.92 -10.90 17.58
CA THR A 34 -17.47 -10.97 17.33
C THR A 34 -16.95 -9.84 16.45
N THR A 35 -17.82 -9.04 15.84
CA THR A 35 -17.43 -8.03 14.83
C THR A 35 -17.84 -6.64 15.30
N PRO A 36 -16.88 -5.79 15.72
CA PRO A 36 -17.18 -4.41 16.04
C PRO A 36 -17.43 -3.60 14.77
N LEU A 37 -18.22 -2.52 14.83
CA LEU A 37 -18.52 -1.71 13.64
C LEU A 37 -17.24 -1.11 13.03
N ILE A 38 -16.27 -0.74 13.88
CA ILE A 38 -14.98 -0.17 13.45
C ILE A 38 -14.14 -1.15 12.61
N TYR A 39 -14.43 -2.46 12.69
CA TYR A 39 -13.77 -3.46 11.86
C TYR A 39 -13.95 -3.19 10.36
N TYR A 40 -15.12 -2.72 9.93
CA TYR A 40 -15.36 -2.44 8.50
C TYR A 40 -14.48 -1.30 7.99
N LEU A 41 -14.17 -0.32 8.85
CA LEU A 41 -13.19 0.73 8.54
C LEU A 41 -11.77 0.15 8.45
N GLY A 42 -11.42 -0.76 9.36
CA GLY A 42 -10.16 -1.52 9.30
C GLY A 42 -10.02 -2.32 8.01
N PHE A 43 -11.05 -3.09 7.65
CA PHE A 43 -11.10 -3.91 6.44
C PHE A 43 -11.01 -3.07 5.17
N PHE A 44 -11.74 -1.95 5.09
CA PHE A 44 -11.62 -1.04 3.95
C PHE A 44 -10.20 -0.47 3.79
N SER A 45 -9.46 -0.35 4.90
CA SER A 45 -8.12 0.19 4.92
C SER A 45 -7.04 -0.77 4.42
N GLU A 46 -7.39 -2.02 4.06
CA GLU A 46 -6.50 -2.98 3.38
C GLU A 46 -5.95 -2.43 2.06
N ILE A 47 -6.59 -1.42 1.47
CA ILE A 47 -6.10 -0.72 0.27
C ILE A 47 -4.82 0.11 0.51
N CYS A 48 -4.32 0.21 1.74
CA CYS A 48 -3.17 1.05 2.07
C CYS A 48 -1.91 0.72 1.25
N VAL A 49 -1.57 -0.56 1.12
CA VAL A 49 -0.41 -1.04 0.34
C VAL A 49 -0.59 -0.75 -1.16
N PRO A 50 -1.69 -1.18 -1.82
CA PRO A 50 -1.86 -0.90 -3.24
C PRO A 50 -1.96 0.61 -3.52
N LEU A 51 -2.62 1.40 -2.66
CA LEU A 51 -2.68 2.85 -2.80
C LEU A 51 -1.29 3.50 -2.70
N TYR A 52 -0.46 3.06 -1.75
CA TYR A 52 0.91 3.55 -1.62
C TYR A 52 1.76 3.19 -2.84
N SER A 53 1.61 1.98 -3.37
CA SER A 53 2.31 1.50 -4.57
C SER A 53 1.92 2.26 -5.83
N ILE A 54 0.63 2.55 -6.02
CA ILE A 54 0.14 3.43 -7.10
C ILE A 54 0.80 4.81 -6.98
N CYS A 55 0.83 5.39 -5.77
CA CYS A 55 1.48 6.68 -5.53
C CYS A 55 2.98 6.64 -5.85
N ALA A 56 3.66 5.53 -5.55
CA ALA A 56 5.07 5.36 -5.81
C ALA A 56 5.36 5.27 -7.31
N GLY A 57 4.59 4.47 -8.05
CA GLY A 57 4.71 4.32 -9.49
C GLY A 57 4.38 5.59 -10.27
N TYR A 58 3.30 6.27 -9.90
CA TYR A 58 2.93 7.57 -10.46
C TYR A 58 4.07 8.59 -10.29
N ALA A 59 4.59 8.73 -9.06
CA ALA A 59 5.64 9.71 -8.78
C ALA A 59 6.95 9.37 -9.49
N GLN A 60 7.31 8.09 -9.59
CA GLN A 60 8.56 7.68 -10.25
C GLN A 60 8.49 7.89 -11.76
N TYR A 61 7.34 7.65 -12.39
CA TYR A 61 7.11 7.94 -13.81
C TYR A 61 7.09 9.46 -14.10
N LEU A 62 6.43 10.25 -13.24
CA LEU A 62 6.43 11.70 -13.39
C LEU A 62 7.84 12.32 -13.31
N LEU A 63 8.69 11.79 -12.43
CA LEU A 63 10.08 12.26 -12.27
C LEU A 63 10.97 11.86 -13.47
N SER A 64 10.72 10.71 -14.08
CA SER A 64 11.49 10.26 -15.24
C SER A 64 11.15 11.06 -16.50
N GLU A 65 9.87 11.40 -16.73
CA GLU A 65 9.47 12.27 -17.85
C GLU A 65 10.15 13.64 -17.78
N ARG A 66 10.32 14.18 -16.58
CA ARG A 66 11.03 15.44 -16.34
C ARG A 66 12.56 15.33 -16.48
N ARG A 67 13.07 14.21 -17.02
CA ARG A 67 14.50 13.83 -17.15
C ARG A 67 15.30 13.93 -15.86
N TYR A 68 14.62 13.93 -14.71
CA TYR A 68 15.24 14.04 -13.39
C TYR A 68 15.52 12.64 -12.82
N ILE A 69 16.30 11.85 -13.56
CA ILE A 69 16.71 10.51 -13.10
C ILE A 69 18.03 10.65 -12.32
N GLU A 70 17.95 11.20 -11.12
CA GLU A 70 19.05 11.09 -10.18
C GLU A 70 18.88 9.83 -9.35
N ARG A 71 19.56 8.75 -9.74
CA ARG A 71 19.73 7.54 -8.90
C ARG A 71 20.14 7.91 -7.47
N ARG A 72 20.96 8.96 -7.32
CA ARG A 72 21.37 9.55 -6.05
C ARG A 72 20.19 10.00 -5.19
N ARG A 73 19.17 10.63 -5.76
CA ARG A 73 17.98 11.10 -5.03
C ARG A 73 17.11 9.94 -4.55
N ASN A 74 16.95 8.88 -5.35
CA ASN A 74 16.23 7.68 -4.92
C ASN A 74 16.97 6.96 -3.79
N LEU A 75 18.30 6.84 -3.88
CA LEU A 75 19.13 6.29 -2.81
C LEU A 75 19.04 7.14 -1.53
N HIS A 76 19.06 8.46 -1.64
CA HIS A 76 18.90 9.36 -0.48
C HIS A 76 17.55 9.18 0.21
N ARG A 77 16.47 9.04 -0.56
CA ARG A 77 15.12 8.80 -0.03
C ARG A 77 15.02 7.44 0.65
N MET A 78 15.62 6.41 0.06
CA MET A 78 15.71 5.07 0.63
C MET A 78 16.52 5.08 1.94
N TRP A 79 17.66 5.75 1.97
CA TRP A 79 18.49 5.89 3.16
C TRP A 79 17.74 6.57 4.31
N ARG A 80 17.01 7.66 4.02
CA ARG A 80 16.17 8.34 5.02
C ARG A 80 15.09 7.41 5.57
N LEU A 81 14.45 6.61 4.72
CA LEU A 81 13.46 5.61 5.13
C LEU A 81 14.08 4.55 6.05
N LEU A 82 15.28 4.06 5.72
CA LEU A 82 16.03 3.10 6.54
C LEU A 82 16.44 3.69 7.90
N CYS A 83 16.91 4.94 7.93
CA CYS A 83 17.24 5.61 9.19
C CYS A 83 16.02 5.71 10.11
N ASN A 84 14.86 6.12 9.57
CA ASN A 84 13.62 6.19 10.35
C ASN A 84 13.21 4.80 10.85
N TYR A 85 13.35 3.78 10.00
CA TYR A 85 13.11 2.39 10.39
C TYR A 85 14.02 1.95 11.54
N TRP A 86 15.32 2.22 11.48
CA TRP A 86 16.26 1.84 12.53
C TRP A 86 15.99 2.56 13.85
N ILE A 87 15.60 3.84 13.81
CA ILE A 87 15.18 4.58 15.01
C ILE A 87 13.99 3.86 15.68
N VAL A 88 12.97 3.52 14.89
CA VAL A 88 11.77 2.82 15.37
C VAL A 88 12.12 1.43 15.89
N LEU A 89 12.97 0.69 15.18
CA LEU A 89 13.46 -0.63 15.60
C LEU A 89 14.15 -0.59 16.96
N ILE A 90 15.10 0.34 17.15
CA ILE A 90 15.83 0.50 18.41
C ILE A 90 14.86 0.86 19.54
N LEU A 91 13.92 1.77 19.30
CA LEU A 91 12.91 2.16 20.28
C LEU A 91 12.03 0.97 20.70
N PHE A 92 11.56 0.16 19.76
CA PHE A 92 10.77 -1.04 20.07
C PHE A 92 11.60 -2.10 20.81
N CYS A 93 12.87 -2.30 20.44
CA CYS A 93 13.75 -3.20 21.17
C CYS A 93 13.98 -2.71 22.62
N PHE A 94 14.13 -1.40 22.83
CA PHE A 94 14.25 -0.82 24.17
C PHE A 94 12.98 -1.01 24.99
N LEU A 95 11.81 -0.73 24.43
CA LEU A 95 10.53 -0.98 25.10
C LEU A 95 10.30 -2.47 25.40
N GLY A 96 10.70 -3.36 24.50
CA GLY A 96 10.60 -4.81 24.68
C GLY A 96 11.45 -5.35 25.82
N MET A 97 12.57 -4.68 26.15
CA MET A 97 13.40 -5.01 27.32
C MET A 97 12.80 -4.48 28.63
N LEU A 98 12.09 -3.34 28.60
CA LEU A 98 11.51 -2.71 29.79
C LEU A 98 10.18 -3.34 30.20
N LEU A 99 9.36 -3.72 29.23
CA LEU A 99 8.06 -4.34 29.47
C LEU A 99 8.25 -5.85 29.74
N PRO A 100 7.47 -6.45 30.64
CA PRO A 100 7.45 -7.90 30.82
C PRO A 100 6.94 -8.53 29.52
N SER A 101 7.88 -8.88 28.66
CA SER A 101 7.67 -9.55 27.38
C SER A 101 8.18 -10.98 27.50
N ASP A 102 7.72 -11.85 26.61
CA ASP A 102 8.09 -13.27 26.56
C ASP A 102 9.57 -13.49 26.16
N GLY A 103 10.44 -12.49 26.32
CA GLY A 103 11.83 -12.48 25.83
C GLY A 103 11.95 -12.39 24.30
N SER A 104 10.87 -12.01 23.61
CA SER A 104 10.77 -12.05 22.15
C SER A 104 11.50 -10.90 21.44
N MET A 105 11.65 -9.73 22.09
CA MET A 105 12.39 -8.57 21.58
C MET A 105 13.39 -8.04 22.63
N PRO A 106 14.67 -7.84 22.30
CA PRO A 106 15.34 -8.16 21.02
C PRO A 106 15.57 -9.67 20.81
N GLY A 107 15.33 -10.50 21.84
CA GLY A 107 15.62 -11.92 21.81
C GLY A 107 17.12 -12.19 21.80
N SER A 108 17.75 -12.22 20.62
CA SER A 108 19.20 -12.43 20.48
C SER A 108 19.86 -11.37 19.60
N LEU A 109 21.15 -11.12 19.82
CA LEU A 109 21.93 -10.18 19.02
C LEU A 109 21.93 -10.55 17.53
N ILE A 110 21.90 -11.84 17.20
CA ILE A 110 21.77 -12.33 15.83
C ILE A 110 20.41 -11.94 15.22
N LYS A 111 19.30 -12.08 15.96
CA LYS A 111 17.97 -11.65 15.48
C LYS A 111 17.93 -10.14 15.27
N PHE A 112 18.55 -9.37 16.16
CA PHE A 112 18.62 -7.93 16.04
C PHE A 112 19.41 -7.49 14.79
N LEU A 113 20.59 -8.08 14.56
CA LEU A 113 21.39 -7.82 13.35
C LEU A 113 20.63 -8.21 12.07
N LYS A 114 19.94 -9.36 12.08
CA LYS A 114 19.07 -9.77 10.96
C LYS A 114 17.94 -8.77 10.73
N SER A 115 17.42 -8.12 11.77
CA SER A 115 16.39 -7.09 11.65
C SER A 115 16.90 -5.74 11.18
N ILE A 116 18.14 -5.36 11.52
CA ILE A 116 18.79 -4.18 10.91
C ILE A 116 18.91 -4.38 9.40
N MET A 117 19.24 -5.60 8.96
CA MET A 117 19.40 -5.98 7.55
C MET A 117 18.10 -6.34 6.84
N LEU A 118 16.93 -6.17 7.46
CA LEU A 118 15.60 -6.52 6.93
C LEU A 118 15.40 -8.01 6.58
N ILE A 119 16.29 -8.90 7.03
CA ILE A 119 16.20 -10.36 6.84
C ILE A 119 15.21 -10.97 7.83
N HIS A 120 15.11 -10.38 9.03
CA HIS A 120 14.16 -10.77 10.06
C HIS A 120 13.27 -9.58 10.41
N SER A 121 11.98 -9.80 10.66
CA SER A 121 11.11 -8.76 11.18
C SER A 121 10.46 -9.21 12.48
N TYR A 122 10.59 -8.37 13.50
CA TYR A 122 9.84 -8.53 14.75
C TYR A 122 8.35 -8.22 14.58
N ASN A 123 7.97 -7.53 13.49
CA ASN A 123 6.59 -7.19 13.17
C ASN A 123 6.24 -7.65 11.74
N GLY A 124 5.27 -8.55 11.62
CA GLY A 124 4.79 -9.04 10.33
C GLY A 124 4.31 -7.93 9.39
N ALA A 125 3.86 -6.79 9.93
CA ALA A 125 3.41 -5.63 9.14
C ALA A 125 4.52 -4.96 8.32
N TRP A 126 5.79 -5.20 8.64
CA TRP A 126 6.93 -4.56 7.96
C TRP A 126 7.35 -5.22 6.64
N TRP A 127 6.67 -6.30 6.22
CA TRP A 127 6.99 -7.01 4.98
C TRP A 127 7.09 -6.06 3.76
N PHE A 128 6.20 -5.07 3.68
CA PHE A 128 6.14 -4.12 2.58
C PHE A 128 7.41 -3.24 2.46
N LEU A 129 8.09 -2.94 3.58
CA LEU A 129 9.30 -2.13 3.57
C LEU A 129 10.41 -2.77 2.72
N ASN A 130 10.61 -4.08 2.88
CA ASN A 130 11.64 -4.82 2.17
C ASN A 130 11.35 -4.85 0.66
N THR A 131 10.13 -5.26 0.30
CA THR A 131 9.67 -5.28 -1.09
C THR A 131 9.74 -3.90 -1.75
N TYR A 132 9.41 -2.82 -1.00
CA TYR A 132 9.49 -1.45 -1.50
C TYR A 132 10.93 -0.99 -1.78
N ILE A 133 11.89 -1.38 -0.95
CA ILE A 133 13.32 -1.09 -1.17
C ILE A 133 13.80 -1.78 -2.45
N ILE A 134 13.48 -3.07 -2.62
CA ILE A 134 13.79 -3.82 -3.84
C ILE A 134 13.21 -3.11 -5.07
N LEU A 135 11.94 -2.69 -4.99
CA LEU A 135 11.26 -1.98 -6.07
C LEU A 135 11.94 -0.66 -6.48
N ILE A 136 12.42 0.14 -5.51
CA ILE A 136 13.16 1.38 -5.79
C ILE A 136 14.54 1.10 -6.40
N MET A 137 15.17 -0.02 -6.01
CA MET A 137 16.50 -0.38 -6.50
C MET A 137 16.50 -0.86 -7.95
N ILE A 138 15.37 -1.37 -8.45
CA ILE A 138 15.24 -1.80 -9.85
C ILE A 138 15.43 -0.59 -10.78
N PRO A 139 16.33 -0.67 -11.79
CA PRO A 139 16.54 0.43 -12.73
C PRO A 139 15.25 0.80 -13.47
N TYR A 140 15.01 2.11 -13.61
CA TYR A 140 13.85 2.67 -14.33
C TYR A 140 13.61 1.98 -15.68
N ARG A 141 14.67 1.81 -16.47
CA ARG A 141 14.59 1.19 -17.82
C ARG A 141 14.00 -0.21 -17.77
N VAL A 142 14.37 -1.01 -16.78
CA VAL A 142 13.85 -2.38 -16.62
C VAL A 142 12.38 -2.32 -16.22
N LEU A 143 12.06 -1.45 -15.27
CA LEU A 143 10.74 -1.41 -14.65
C LEU A 143 9.65 -0.81 -15.55
N PHE A 144 10.00 0.14 -16.42
CA PHE A 144 9.04 0.87 -17.25
C PHE A 144 9.13 0.60 -18.76
N CYS A 145 10.03 -0.26 -19.23
CA CYS A 145 10.14 -0.62 -20.67
C CYS A 145 8.79 -1.05 -21.27
N GLY A 146 8.00 -1.83 -20.53
CA GLY A 146 6.64 -2.22 -20.95
C GLY A 146 5.63 -1.08 -20.89
N VAL A 147 5.70 -0.25 -19.84
CA VAL A 147 4.81 0.90 -19.62
C VAL A 147 4.96 1.92 -20.75
N ASP A 148 6.18 2.18 -21.21
CA ASP A 148 6.45 3.15 -22.27
C ASP A 148 5.87 2.72 -23.63
N LYS A 149 5.78 1.40 -23.90
CA LYS A 149 5.28 0.85 -25.17
C LYS A 149 3.75 0.72 -25.23
N ILE A 150 3.09 0.52 -24.10
CA ILE A 150 1.66 0.19 -24.05
C ILE A 150 0.81 1.48 -23.89
N ASN A 151 -0.36 1.54 -24.52
CA ASN A 151 -1.32 2.64 -24.30
C ASN A 151 -1.81 2.64 -22.84
N SER A 152 -1.93 3.81 -22.21
CA SER A 152 -2.34 3.96 -20.81
C SER A 152 -3.62 3.22 -20.43
N TYR A 153 -4.65 3.25 -21.28
CA TYR A 153 -5.93 2.56 -20.97
C TYR A 153 -5.79 1.03 -21.07
N LEU A 154 -5.11 0.54 -22.11
CA LEU A 154 -4.82 -0.90 -22.25
C LEU A 154 -3.91 -1.39 -21.12
N GLY A 155 -2.93 -0.59 -20.72
CA GLY A 155 -2.04 -0.88 -19.60
C GLY A 155 -2.77 -0.98 -18.26
N LEU A 156 -3.75 -0.12 -18.01
CA LEU A 156 -4.61 -0.23 -16.82
C LEU A 156 -5.47 -1.50 -16.85
N CYS A 157 -6.11 -1.82 -17.98
CA CYS A 157 -6.85 -3.08 -18.13
C CYS A 157 -5.95 -4.29 -17.88
N PHE A 158 -4.72 -4.27 -18.42
CA PHE A 158 -3.73 -5.31 -18.17
C PHE A 158 -3.36 -5.43 -16.68
N CYS A 159 -3.14 -4.31 -15.98
CA CYS A 159 -2.86 -4.32 -14.54
C CYS A 159 -4.02 -4.92 -13.73
N LEU A 160 -5.27 -4.60 -14.09
CA LEU A 160 -6.46 -5.17 -13.46
C LEU A 160 -6.56 -6.69 -13.68
N ILE A 161 -6.32 -7.15 -14.91
CA ILE A 161 -6.30 -8.58 -15.24
C ILE A 161 -5.22 -9.30 -14.44
N LEU A 162 -3.99 -8.76 -14.40
CA LEU A 162 -2.91 -9.33 -13.60
C LEU A 162 -3.28 -9.42 -12.11
N GLN A 163 -3.92 -8.40 -11.55
CA GLN A 163 -4.36 -8.42 -10.14
C GLN A 163 -5.38 -9.52 -9.87
N ILE A 164 -6.33 -9.72 -10.79
CA ILE A 164 -7.33 -10.80 -10.69
C ILE A 164 -6.65 -12.16 -10.78
N ILE A 165 -5.72 -12.35 -11.74
CA ILE A 165 -4.95 -13.58 -11.88
C ILE A 165 -4.17 -13.89 -10.61
N CYS A 166 -3.42 -12.91 -10.09
CA CYS A 166 -2.68 -13.09 -8.85
C CYS A 166 -3.64 -13.49 -7.73
N PHE A 167 -4.75 -12.77 -7.51
CA PHE A 167 -5.75 -13.11 -6.48
C PHE A 167 -6.23 -14.56 -6.55
N PHE A 168 -6.56 -15.04 -7.75
CA PHE A 168 -6.97 -16.44 -7.92
C PHE A 168 -5.82 -17.41 -7.67
N ALA A 169 -4.59 -17.06 -8.04
CA ALA A 169 -3.41 -17.89 -7.79
C ALA A 169 -3.16 -18.10 -6.28
N ASP A 170 -3.41 -17.08 -5.44
CA ASP A 170 -3.37 -17.20 -3.97
C ASP A 170 -4.48 -18.12 -3.44
N LYS A 171 -5.71 -17.98 -3.97
CA LYS A 171 -6.87 -18.77 -3.53
C LYS A 171 -6.85 -20.22 -3.97
N VAL A 172 -6.31 -20.51 -5.15
CA VAL A 172 -6.15 -21.88 -5.66
C VAL A 172 -4.99 -22.60 -4.95
N ALA A 173 -4.29 -21.92 -4.03
CA ALA A 173 -3.16 -22.47 -3.30
C ALA A 173 -2.15 -23.11 -4.26
N ILE A 174 -1.89 -22.46 -5.41
CA ILE A 174 -0.62 -22.72 -6.11
C ILE A 174 0.42 -22.34 -5.07
N PRO A 175 1.14 -23.30 -4.46
CA PRO A 175 2.02 -22.98 -3.37
C PRO A 175 3.19 -22.27 -4.03
N PHE A 176 3.14 -20.95 -4.08
CA PHE A 176 4.34 -20.16 -4.25
C PHE A 176 5.14 -20.28 -2.94
N GLY A 177 5.61 -21.49 -2.61
CA GLY A 177 6.34 -21.92 -1.40
C GLY A 177 5.60 -23.06 -0.68
N THR A 178 6.23 -24.06 -0.05
CA THR A 178 7.41 -23.96 0.82
C THR A 178 8.07 -25.32 1.13
N ASN A 179 8.31 -26.21 0.16
CA ASN A 179 9.24 -27.35 0.39
C ASN A 179 10.70 -26.95 0.13
N MET A 180 11.07 -25.71 0.45
CA MET A 180 12.46 -25.28 0.41
C MET A 180 13.06 -25.44 1.79
N THR A 181 13.97 -26.39 1.94
CA THR A 181 14.68 -26.65 3.19
C THR A 181 15.64 -25.52 3.57
N GLN A 182 16.02 -24.67 2.61
CA GLN A 182 16.99 -23.60 2.81
C GLN A 182 16.30 -22.26 3.15
N PRO A 183 16.56 -21.66 4.33
CA PRO A 183 15.84 -20.48 4.82
C PRO A 183 16.11 -19.21 3.99
N ILE A 184 17.30 -19.08 3.41
CA ILE A 184 17.66 -17.94 2.55
C ILE A 184 16.86 -17.99 1.25
N LEU A 185 16.75 -19.17 0.63
CA LEU A 185 16.01 -19.34 -0.62
C LEU A 185 14.51 -19.10 -0.39
N ALA A 186 13.97 -19.58 0.73
CA ALA A 186 12.59 -19.31 1.12
C ALA A 186 12.32 -17.80 1.31
N PHE A 187 13.25 -17.06 1.91
CA PHE A 187 13.15 -15.62 2.06
C PHE A 187 13.16 -14.90 0.70
N VAL A 188 14.13 -15.22 -0.17
CA VAL A 188 14.22 -14.63 -1.52
C VAL A 188 12.96 -14.92 -2.33
N TRP A 189 12.47 -16.16 -2.27
CA TRP A 189 11.24 -16.56 -2.95
C TRP A 189 10.04 -15.76 -2.47
N LYS A 190 9.89 -15.60 -1.14
CA LYS A 190 8.82 -14.78 -0.55
C LYS A 190 8.85 -13.34 -1.04
N GLU A 191 10.02 -12.71 -1.08
CA GLU A 191 10.16 -11.33 -1.56
C GLU A 191 9.89 -11.20 -3.06
N MET A 192 10.28 -12.19 -3.86
CA MET A 192 9.94 -12.23 -5.28
C MET A 192 8.44 -12.33 -5.50
N VAL A 193 7.75 -13.18 -4.73
CA VAL A 193 6.28 -13.29 -4.76
C VAL A 193 5.67 -11.95 -4.39
N ASN A 194 6.04 -11.36 -3.25
CA ASN A 194 5.56 -10.04 -2.82
C ASN A 194 5.76 -8.97 -3.90
N LEU A 195 6.90 -8.98 -4.60
CA LEU A 195 7.20 -8.04 -5.67
C LEU A 195 6.26 -8.22 -6.88
N ILE A 196 6.01 -9.47 -7.29
CA ILE A 196 5.07 -9.80 -8.38
C ILE A 196 3.67 -9.29 -8.05
N TRP A 197 3.22 -9.48 -6.81
CA TRP A 197 1.94 -8.96 -6.33
C TRP A 197 1.85 -7.44 -6.37
N LEU A 198 2.97 -6.76 -6.11
CA LEU A 198 3.01 -5.31 -6.00
C LEU A 198 3.11 -4.59 -7.35
N LEU A 199 3.77 -5.22 -8.31
CA LEU A 199 4.11 -4.63 -9.61
C LEU A 199 2.89 -4.07 -10.37
N PRO A 200 1.75 -4.78 -10.46
CA PRO A 200 0.56 -4.26 -11.15
C PRO A 200 0.04 -2.96 -10.55
N TYR A 201 0.09 -2.78 -9.23
CA TYR A 201 -0.30 -1.51 -8.58
C TYR A 201 0.65 -0.38 -8.93
N PHE A 202 1.94 -0.70 -8.91
CA PHE A 202 2.97 0.27 -9.24
C PHE A 202 2.86 0.72 -10.71
N TRP A 203 2.68 -0.22 -11.64
CA TRP A 203 2.46 0.09 -13.05
C TRP A 203 1.13 0.82 -13.29
N ALA A 204 0.06 0.49 -12.57
CA ALA A 204 -1.20 1.23 -12.65
C ALA A 204 -0.99 2.73 -12.34
N GLY A 205 -0.20 3.05 -11.30
CA GLY A 205 0.20 4.43 -11.02
C GLY A 205 0.93 5.12 -12.17
N ALA A 206 1.81 4.40 -12.85
CA ALA A 206 2.55 4.94 -13.99
C ALA A 206 1.67 5.15 -15.23
N PHE A 207 0.76 4.23 -15.54
CA PHE A 207 -0.21 4.40 -16.62
C PHE A 207 -1.19 5.55 -16.34
N LEU A 208 -1.59 5.75 -15.08
CA LEU A 208 -2.37 6.92 -14.66
C LEU A 208 -1.63 8.25 -14.92
N CYS A 209 -0.31 8.27 -14.68
CA CYS A 209 0.54 9.41 -14.99
C CYS A 209 0.66 9.62 -16.49
N LYS A 210 1.09 8.59 -17.23
CA LYS A 210 1.28 8.61 -18.69
C LYS A 210 0.04 9.08 -19.44
N GLY A 211 -1.14 8.64 -19.02
CA GLY A 211 -2.40 9.01 -19.67
C GLY A 211 -2.98 10.36 -19.22
N SER A 212 -2.33 11.05 -18.27
CA SER A 212 -2.85 12.24 -17.57
C SER A 212 -4.30 12.02 -17.10
N ILE A 213 -4.58 10.82 -16.60
CA ILE A 213 -5.94 10.35 -16.32
C ILE A 213 -6.55 11.13 -15.16
N ILE A 214 -5.75 11.55 -14.20
CA ILE A 214 -6.20 12.43 -13.10
C ILE A 214 -6.76 13.75 -13.67
N ASP A 215 -6.01 14.42 -14.55
CA ASP A 215 -6.43 15.71 -15.09
C ASP A 215 -7.67 15.55 -15.99
N LYS A 216 -7.71 14.50 -16.82
CA LYS A 216 -8.88 14.18 -17.66
C LYS A 216 -10.13 13.87 -16.83
N THR A 217 -9.99 13.10 -15.76
CA THR A 217 -11.11 12.77 -14.87
C THR A 217 -11.58 14.00 -14.10
N TYR A 218 -10.66 14.81 -13.60
CA TYR A 218 -10.97 16.07 -12.95
C TYR A 218 -11.74 17.03 -13.89
N LEU A 219 -11.27 17.22 -15.13
CA LEU A 219 -11.95 18.03 -16.15
C LEU A 219 -13.32 17.48 -16.52
N PHE A 220 -13.47 16.15 -16.60
CA PHE A 220 -14.76 15.50 -16.80
C PHE A 220 -15.73 15.83 -15.66
N PHE A 221 -15.29 15.68 -14.41
CA PHE A 221 -16.10 16.02 -13.24
C PHE A 221 -16.48 17.51 -13.21
N GLU A 222 -15.56 18.41 -13.54
CA GLU A 222 -15.83 19.85 -13.58
C GLU A 222 -16.79 20.22 -14.72
N LYS A 223 -16.64 19.61 -15.91
CA LYS A 223 -17.50 19.87 -17.07
C LYS A 223 -18.93 19.37 -16.90
N TYR A 224 -19.11 18.14 -16.41
CA TYR A 224 -20.43 17.49 -16.37
C TYR A 224 -21.16 17.63 -15.03
N ILE A 225 -20.43 17.79 -13.92
CA ILE A 225 -21.03 17.86 -12.57
C ILE A 225 -20.94 19.28 -11.99
N GLY A 226 -19.88 20.03 -12.33
CA GLY A 226 -19.70 21.43 -11.95
C GLY A 226 -19.71 21.66 -10.43
N LYS A 227 -20.69 22.41 -9.93
CA LYS A 227 -20.82 22.74 -8.49
C LYS A 227 -20.97 21.50 -7.60
N TYR A 228 -21.59 20.44 -8.10
CA TYR A 228 -21.93 19.26 -7.30
C TYR A 228 -20.81 18.22 -7.22
N THR A 229 -19.64 18.48 -7.83
CA THR A 229 -18.52 17.52 -7.86
C THR A 229 -18.15 17.00 -6.49
N LYS A 230 -18.09 17.86 -5.46
CA LYS A 230 -17.77 17.43 -4.08
C LYS A 230 -18.81 16.44 -3.53
N LEU A 231 -20.09 16.73 -3.73
CA LEU A 231 -21.17 15.87 -3.26
C LEU A 231 -21.14 14.51 -3.96
N VAL A 232 -20.95 14.50 -5.28
CA VAL A 232 -20.87 13.26 -6.07
C VAL A 232 -19.65 12.44 -5.68
N LEU A 233 -18.48 13.05 -5.49
CA LEU A 233 -17.28 12.34 -5.01
C LEU A 233 -17.52 11.70 -3.62
N CYS A 234 -18.21 12.40 -2.70
CA CYS A 234 -18.60 11.85 -1.40
C CYS A 234 -19.57 10.67 -1.54
N ILE A 235 -20.58 10.78 -2.41
CA ILE A 235 -21.54 9.69 -2.66
C ILE A 235 -20.82 8.47 -3.22
N ILE A 236 -19.94 8.65 -4.22
CA ILE A 236 -19.16 7.55 -4.80
C ILE A 236 -18.29 6.89 -3.72
N PHE A 237 -17.61 7.69 -2.88
CA PHE A 237 -16.83 7.17 -1.77
C PHE A 237 -17.69 6.33 -0.81
N PHE A 238 -18.87 6.82 -0.42
CA PHE A 238 -19.76 6.11 0.50
C PHE A 238 -20.31 4.82 -0.13
N CYS A 239 -20.68 4.86 -1.42
CA CYS A 239 -21.09 3.68 -2.17
C CYS A 239 -19.97 2.63 -2.28
N LEU A 240 -18.73 3.07 -2.52
CA LEU A 240 -17.57 2.17 -2.54
C LEU A 240 -17.35 1.53 -1.16
N PHE A 241 -17.38 2.34 -0.10
CA PHE A 241 -17.22 1.85 1.27
C PHE A 241 -18.31 0.83 1.63
N ALA A 242 -19.58 1.15 1.35
CA ALA A 242 -20.71 0.26 1.61
C ALA A 242 -20.61 -1.03 0.78
N GLY A 243 -20.29 -0.92 -0.52
CA GLY A 243 -20.14 -2.07 -1.41
C GLY A 243 -19.02 -3.02 -0.99
N VAL A 244 -17.84 -2.49 -0.65
CA VAL A 244 -16.71 -3.29 -0.15
C VAL A 244 -17.05 -3.95 1.19
N SER A 245 -17.70 -3.20 2.08
CA SER A 245 -18.12 -3.71 3.39
C SER A 245 -19.16 -4.82 3.28
N ALA A 246 -20.09 -4.72 2.34
CA ALA A 246 -21.14 -5.71 2.09
C ALA A 246 -20.60 -6.99 1.43
N VAL A 247 -19.74 -6.85 0.42
CA VAL A 247 -19.20 -8.00 -0.32
C VAL A 247 -18.18 -8.77 0.54
N HIS A 248 -17.45 -8.07 1.41
CA HIS A 248 -16.41 -8.63 2.27
C HIS A 248 -15.36 -9.49 1.52
N LYS A 249 -15.08 -9.17 0.25
CA LYS A 249 -14.10 -9.87 -0.58
C LYS A 249 -12.91 -8.97 -0.88
N ALA A 250 -11.73 -9.45 -0.49
CA ALA A 250 -10.45 -8.82 -0.79
C ALA A 250 -10.17 -8.67 -2.31
N ILE A 251 -10.88 -9.43 -3.16
CA ILE A 251 -10.76 -9.36 -4.63
C ILE A 251 -11.06 -7.96 -5.20
N LEU A 252 -11.84 -7.14 -4.49
CA LEU A 252 -12.20 -5.79 -4.90
C LEU A 252 -11.20 -4.73 -4.44
N MET A 253 -10.32 -5.03 -3.48
CA MET A 253 -9.32 -4.07 -2.98
C MET A 253 -8.42 -3.47 -4.09
N PRO A 254 -8.04 -4.23 -5.15
CA PRO A 254 -7.21 -3.69 -6.22
C PRO A 254 -7.90 -2.59 -7.04
N THR A 255 -9.16 -2.81 -7.43
CA THR A 255 -9.96 -1.84 -8.19
C THR A 255 -10.33 -0.65 -7.30
N VAL A 256 -10.68 -0.92 -6.04
CA VAL A 256 -11.00 0.12 -5.05
C VAL A 256 -9.81 1.03 -4.84
N ALA A 257 -8.58 0.52 -4.76
CA ALA A 257 -7.39 1.36 -4.61
C ALA A 257 -7.19 2.35 -5.77
N VAL A 258 -7.41 1.92 -7.02
CA VAL A 258 -7.33 2.81 -8.20
C VAL A 258 -8.43 3.86 -8.19
N ILE A 259 -9.67 3.46 -7.89
CA ILE A 259 -10.79 4.39 -7.82
C ILE A 259 -10.57 5.39 -6.68
N MET A 260 -10.15 4.94 -5.50
CA MET A 260 -9.82 5.78 -4.36
C MET A 260 -8.69 6.75 -4.67
N PHE A 261 -7.67 6.31 -5.40
CA PHE A 261 -6.60 7.19 -5.88
C PHE A 261 -7.16 8.30 -6.77
N LEU A 262 -8.05 7.99 -7.71
CA LEU A 262 -8.68 8.99 -8.59
C LEU A 262 -9.59 9.95 -7.82
N LEU A 263 -10.51 9.42 -7.00
CA LEU A 263 -11.44 10.22 -6.20
C LEU A 263 -10.71 11.19 -5.28
N PHE A 264 -9.72 10.68 -4.55
CA PHE A 264 -8.97 11.50 -3.61
C PHE A 264 -8.17 12.59 -4.32
N ASN A 265 -7.59 12.32 -5.49
CA ASN A 265 -6.87 13.35 -6.25
C ASN A 265 -7.81 14.37 -6.91
N CYS A 266 -8.99 13.97 -7.39
CA CYS A 266 -9.99 14.87 -7.99
C CYS A 266 -10.70 15.77 -6.96
N TRP A 267 -10.70 15.40 -5.68
CA TRP A 267 -11.27 16.21 -4.61
C TRP A 267 -10.47 17.52 -4.42
N LYS A 268 -11.11 18.69 -4.61
CA LYS A 268 -10.55 20.01 -4.20
C LYS A 268 -10.54 20.13 -2.67
N LYS A 269 -9.37 19.96 -2.04
CA LYS A 269 -9.22 19.96 -0.59
C LYS A 269 -9.26 21.39 -0.05
N GLY A 270 -9.70 21.54 1.20
CA GLY A 270 -9.58 22.82 1.90
C GLY A 270 -8.16 23.01 2.47
N ASN A 271 -7.78 24.26 2.75
CA ASN A 271 -6.45 24.63 3.24
C ASN A 271 -5.98 23.81 4.46
N THR A 272 -6.88 23.43 5.36
CA THR A 272 -6.56 22.63 6.56
C THR A 272 -6.08 21.22 6.20
N VAL A 273 -6.74 20.59 5.24
CA VAL A 273 -6.40 19.23 4.78
C VAL A 273 -5.09 19.26 4.01
N GLU A 274 -4.85 20.31 3.23
CA GLU A 274 -3.56 20.51 2.55
C GLU A 274 -2.42 20.68 3.54
N LYS A 275 -2.59 21.52 4.57
CA LYS A 275 -1.59 21.68 5.63
C LYS A 275 -1.28 20.37 6.34
N PHE A 276 -2.30 19.57 6.69
CA PHE A 276 -2.11 18.29 7.38
C PHE A 276 -1.36 17.24 6.54
N PHE A 277 -1.57 17.22 5.22
CA PHE A 277 -0.99 16.20 4.34
C PHE A 277 0.26 16.65 3.56
N CYS A 278 0.63 17.94 3.64
CA CYS A 278 1.80 18.53 2.98
C CYS A 278 2.87 19.04 3.95
N SER A 279 2.62 19.06 5.25
CA SER A 279 3.64 19.21 6.30
C SER A 279 4.50 17.96 6.40
#